data_AF-Q4BUC2-F1
#
_entry.id   AF-Q4BUC2-F1
#
_cell.length_a   1.000
_cell.length_b   1.000
_cell.length_c   1.000
_cell.angle_alpha   90.00
_cell.angle_beta   90.00
_cell.angle_gamma   90.00
#
_symmetry.space_group_name_H-M   'P 1'
#
loop_
_entity.id
_entity.type
_entity.pdbx_description
1 polymer ?
#
loop_
_entity_poly.entity_id
_entity_poly.type
_entity_poly.pdbx_seq_one_letter_code
_entity_poly.pdbx_strand_id
1 'polypeptide(L)'
;MVDNLEQWWTSLSITEKQQLENIQIKVDNGAENSGIRRQFLKRMVEFADQTKKSIQLLYFPPYHSKYNPIERCWGILERHWNGTLLRNAQTMLAWVKTMTWKGLNPIVKLSKKVYQKGISLTKKEMKEIEKRLERNPHLPKWDILIRPS
;
A
#
# COMPACT_ATOMS: atom_id res chain seq x y z
N MET A 1 -5.80 -0.08 3.13
CA MET A 1 -4.58 -0.26 2.32
C MET A 1 -4.52 -1.64 1.68
N VAL A 2 -4.47 -2.74 2.45
CA VAL A 2 -4.27 -4.09 1.88
C VAL A 2 -5.35 -4.52 0.88
N ASP A 3 -6.63 -4.14 1.10
CA ASP A 3 -7.71 -4.35 0.12
C ASP A 3 -7.34 -3.84 -1.30
N ASN A 4 -6.63 -2.71 -1.40
CA ASN A 4 -6.25 -2.16 -2.69
C ASN A 4 -5.13 -2.97 -3.35
N LEU A 5 -4.24 -3.57 -2.53
CA LEU A 5 -3.19 -4.47 -3.03
C LEU A 5 -3.78 -5.79 -3.51
N GLU A 6 -4.74 -6.36 -2.77
CA GLU A 6 -5.48 -7.56 -3.18
C GLU A 6 -6.23 -7.34 -4.50
N GLN A 7 -6.89 -6.18 -4.64
CA GLN A 7 -7.57 -5.80 -5.88
C GLN A 7 -6.60 -5.58 -7.05
N TRP A 8 -5.47 -4.91 -6.80
CA TRP A 8 -4.43 -4.74 -7.80
C TRP A 8 -3.87 -6.10 -8.24
N TRP A 9 -3.51 -6.96 -7.29
CA TRP A 9 -3.04 -8.32 -7.58
C TRP A 9 -4.05 -9.08 -8.43
N THR A 10 -5.33 -9.04 -8.08
CA THR A 10 -6.39 -9.71 -8.84
C THR A 10 -6.50 -9.19 -10.26
N SER A 11 -6.23 -7.90 -10.49
CA SER A 11 -6.29 -7.28 -11.82
C SER A 11 -5.11 -7.64 -12.74
N LEU A 12 -4.01 -8.17 -12.21
CA LEU A 12 -2.88 -8.61 -13.04
C LEU A 12 -3.21 -9.91 -13.77
N SER A 13 -2.72 -10.01 -15.01
CA SER A 13 -2.73 -11.24 -15.79
C SER A 13 -1.90 -12.35 -15.13
N ILE A 14 -2.13 -13.59 -15.55
CA ILE A 14 -1.37 -14.74 -15.03
C ILE A 14 0.12 -14.58 -15.34
N THR A 15 0.46 -14.11 -16.53
CA THR A 15 1.85 -13.88 -16.96
C THR A 15 2.54 -12.82 -16.09
N GLU A 16 1.89 -11.68 -15.82
CA GLU A 16 2.43 -10.64 -14.94
C GLU A 16 2.66 -11.18 -13.51
N LYS A 17 1.71 -11.94 -12.96
CA LYS A 17 1.85 -12.58 -11.64
C LYS A 17 3.02 -13.55 -11.60
N GLN A 18 3.28 -14.28 -12.68
CA GLN A 18 4.40 -15.22 -12.76
C GLN A 18 5.73 -14.49 -12.84
N GLN A 19 5.83 -13.43 -13.65
CA GLN A 19 7.05 -12.63 -13.82
C GLN A 19 7.42 -11.79 -12.60
N LEU A 20 6.44 -11.38 -11.79
CA LEU A 20 6.69 -10.67 -10.54
C LEU A 20 7.27 -11.63 -9.50
N GLU A 21 8.57 -11.55 -9.24
CA GLU A 21 9.21 -12.38 -8.21
C GLU A 21 8.98 -11.82 -6.80
N ASN A 22 9.08 -10.49 -6.66
CA ASN A 22 9.00 -9.78 -5.38
C ASN A 22 8.17 -8.50 -5.52
N ILE A 23 7.46 -8.14 -4.45
CA ILE A 23 6.64 -6.93 -4.38
C ILE A 23 7.28 -5.98 -3.38
N GLN A 24 7.84 -4.86 -3.85
CA GLN A 24 8.36 -3.81 -2.98
C GLN A 24 7.33 -2.68 -2.83
N ILE A 25 7.02 -2.34 -1.58
CA ILE A 25 6.05 -1.30 -1.23
C ILE A 25 6.77 -0.22 -0.45
N LYS A 26 6.74 1.00 -0.97
CA LYS A 26 7.25 2.20 -0.29
C LYS A 26 6.12 2.80 0.53
N VAL A 27 6.25 2.75 1.85
CA VAL A 27 5.21 3.09 2.83
C VAL A 27 5.57 4.42 3.51
N ASP A 28 4.58 5.29 3.70
CA ASP A 28 4.70 6.59 4.38
C ASP A 28 4.71 6.50 5.91
N ASN A 29 4.57 5.30 6.46
CA ASN A 29 4.55 5.00 7.90
C ASN A 29 3.43 5.73 8.66
N GLY A 30 2.29 5.99 8.01
CA GLY A 30 1.10 6.57 8.63
C GLY A 30 0.43 5.64 9.65
N ALA A 31 -0.58 6.16 10.36
CA ALA A 31 -1.25 5.45 11.45
C ALA A 31 -1.85 4.09 11.02
N GLU A 32 -2.28 3.96 9.77
CA GLU A 32 -2.96 2.76 9.25
C GLU A 32 -2.03 1.76 8.55
N ASN A 33 -0.77 2.11 8.31
CA ASN A 33 0.18 1.27 7.59
C ASN A 33 1.58 1.25 8.22
N SER A 34 1.74 1.71 9.45
CA SER A 34 3.04 1.72 10.12
C SER A 34 3.60 0.32 10.35
N GLY A 35 4.94 0.23 10.48
CA GLY A 35 5.69 -1.00 10.75
C GLY A 35 5.47 -1.63 12.13
N ILE A 36 4.49 -1.13 12.89
CA ILE A 36 4.03 -1.65 14.18
C ILE A 36 2.51 -1.86 14.24
N ARG A 37 1.77 -1.47 13.19
CA ARG A 37 0.31 -1.59 13.14
C ARG A 37 -0.08 -3.05 12.95
N ARG A 38 -0.50 -3.70 14.05
CA ARG A 38 -0.76 -5.15 14.10
C ARG A 38 -1.66 -5.66 12.97
N GLN A 39 -2.80 -5.02 12.76
CA GLN A 39 -3.77 -5.43 11.73
C GLN A 39 -3.18 -5.29 10.33
N PHE A 40 -2.39 -4.26 10.08
CA PHE A 40 -1.73 -4.06 8.78
C PHE A 40 -0.70 -5.15 8.53
N LEU A 41 0.23 -5.38 9.47
CA LEU A 41 1.26 -6.40 9.35
C LEU A 41 0.68 -7.81 9.19
N LYS A 42 -0.35 -8.16 9.98
CA LYS A 42 -1.09 -9.42 9.84
C LYS A 42 -1.57 -9.61 8.40
N ARG A 43 -2.24 -8.58 7.86
CA ARG A 43 -2.79 -8.63 6.50
C ARG A 43 -1.73 -8.63 5.42
N MET A 44 -0.57 -8.02 5.64
CA MET A 44 0.57 -8.13 4.73
C MET A 44 1.17 -9.53 4.71
N VAL A 45 1.24 -10.21 5.86
CA VAL A 45 1.63 -11.64 5.92
C VAL A 45 0.62 -12.51 5.18
N GLU A 46 -0.67 -12.34 5.43
CA GLU A 46 -1.74 -13.06 4.71
C GLU A 46 -1.66 -12.80 3.19
N PHE A 47 -1.40 -11.56 2.78
CA PHE A 47 -1.24 -11.20 1.37
C PHE A 47 0.01 -11.85 0.74
N ALA A 48 1.14 -11.93 1.46
CA ALA A 48 2.32 -12.67 0.99
C ALA A 48 1.96 -14.15 0.76
N ASP A 49 1.26 -14.78 1.70
CA ASP A 49 0.86 -16.19 1.63
C ASP A 49 -0.13 -16.46 0.49
N GLN A 50 -1.05 -15.55 0.23
CA GLN A 50 -2.02 -15.65 -0.88
C GLN A 50 -1.35 -15.48 -2.25
N THR A 51 -0.41 -14.55 -2.37
CA THR A 51 0.25 -14.24 -3.65
C THR A 51 1.42 -15.20 -3.95
N LYS A 52 1.93 -15.90 -2.92
CA LYS A 52 3.17 -16.67 -2.97
C LYS A 52 4.37 -15.83 -3.40
N LYS A 53 4.34 -14.52 -3.11
CA LYS A 53 5.41 -13.56 -3.41
C LYS A 53 5.99 -12.99 -2.13
N SER A 54 7.29 -12.73 -2.16
CA SER A 54 7.93 -11.99 -1.06
C SER A 54 7.51 -10.53 -1.13
N ILE A 55 7.24 -9.94 0.02
CA ILE A 55 6.85 -8.54 0.15
C ILE A 55 7.90 -7.80 0.96
N GLN A 56 8.47 -6.75 0.39
CA GLN A 56 9.38 -5.86 1.09
C GLN A 56 8.68 -4.53 1.39
N LEU A 57 8.51 -4.24 2.67
CA LEU A 57 7.98 -2.97 3.16
C LEU A 57 9.15 -2.02 3.46
N LEU A 58 9.28 -0.97 2.66
CA LEU A 58 10.27 0.08 2.85
C LEU A 58 9.60 1.35 3.36
N TYR A 59 9.94 1.76 4.58
CA TYR A 59 9.37 2.93 5.22
C TYR A 59 10.29 4.14 5.07
N PHE A 60 9.69 5.30 4.80
CA PHE A 60 10.41 6.55 4.90
C PHE A 60 10.52 7.01 6.37
N PRO A 61 11.66 7.57 6.80
CA PRO A 61 11.78 8.19 8.11
C PRO A 61 10.80 9.37 8.30
N PRO A 62 10.44 9.72 9.55
CA PRO A 62 9.68 10.92 9.85
C PRO A 62 10.29 12.16 9.20
N TYR A 63 9.45 13.09 8.75
CA TYR A 63 9.87 14.35 8.11
C TYR A 63 10.63 14.20 6.78
N HIS A 64 10.60 13.01 6.17
CA HIS A 64 11.25 12.73 4.88
C HIS A 64 10.24 12.49 3.74
N SER A 65 8.99 12.95 3.89
CA SER A 65 7.93 12.82 2.88
C SER A 65 8.35 13.35 1.50
N LYS A 66 9.19 14.39 1.43
CA LYS A 66 9.74 14.92 0.17
C LYS A 66 10.45 13.88 -0.72
N TYR A 67 10.93 12.78 -0.13
CA TYR A 67 11.59 11.68 -0.85
C TYR A 67 10.61 10.58 -1.26
N ASN A 68 9.38 10.59 -0.75
CA ASN A 68 8.33 9.68 -1.17
C ASN A 68 7.77 10.14 -2.54
N PRO A 69 7.90 9.33 -3.60
CA PRO A 69 7.44 9.72 -4.94
C PRO A 69 5.94 10.03 -5.00
N ILE A 70 5.13 9.50 -4.07
CA ILE A 70 3.69 9.75 -4.03
C ILE A 70 3.35 11.21 -3.76
N GLU A 71 4.18 11.95 -3.01
CA GLU A 71 3.93 13.38 -2.72
C GLU A 71 3.93 14.22 -4.00
N ARG A 72 4.80 13.87 -4.96
CA ARG A 72 4.82 14.53 -6.28
C ARG A 72 3.59 14.17 -7.12
N CYS A 73 3.11 12.94 -7.00
CA CYS A 73 1.86 12.52 -7.63
C CYS A 73 0.67 13.33 -7.09
N TRP A 74 0.62 13.57 -5.76
CA TRP A 74 -0.40 14.41 -5.15
C TRP A 74 -0.36 15.85 -5.64
N GLY A 75 0.81 16.48 -5.74
CA GLY A 75 0.91 17.84 -6.29
C GLY A 75 0.46 17.95 -7.76
N ILE A 76 0.68 16.91 -8.57
CA ILE A 76 0.16 16.87 -9.94
C ILE A 76 -1.35 16.69 -9.96
N LEU A 77 -1.90 15.82 -9.12
CA LEU A 77 -3.35 15.66 -8.98
C LEU A 77 -4.02 16.97 -8.57
N GLU A 78 -3.46 17.67 -7.58
CA GLU A 78 -3.95 18.98 -7.13
C GLU A 78 -3.97 19.99 -8.28
N ARG A 79 -2.86 20.08 -9.04
CA ARG A 79 -2.79 20.95 -10.22
C ARG A 79 -3.79 20.53 -11.30
N HIS A 80 -3.99 19.24 -11.52
CA HIS A 80 -4.92 18.68 -12.51
C HIS A 80 -6.38 18.99 -12.17
N TRP A 81 -6.69 19.07 -10.87
CA TRP A 81 -8.01 19.49 -10.38
C TRP A 81 -8.20 21.00 -10.33
N ASN A 82 -7.12 21.79 -10.42
CA ASN A 82 -7.22 23.23 -10.31
C ASN A 82 -8.13 23.81 -11.42
N GLY A 83 -9.08 24.67 -11.02
CA GLY A 83 -10.10 25.24 -11.92
C GLY A 83 -11.26 24.30 -12.28
N THR A 84 -11.26 23.06 -11.80
CA THR A 84 -12.33 22.09 -12.04
C THR A 84 -13.33 22.05 -10.89
N LEU A 85 -14.63 22.05 -11.20
CA LEU A 85 -15.69 21.91 -10.20
C LEU A 85 -15.95 20.43 -9.86
N LEU A 86 -15.34 19.96 -8.76
CA LEU A 86 -15.45 18.58 -8.26
C LEU A 86 -16.76 18.34 -7.47
N ARG A 87 -17.88 18.20 -8.19
CA ARG A 87 -19.23 18.15 -7.57
C ARG A 87 -19.55 16.85 -6.83
N ASN A 88 -18.99 15.73 -7.27
CA ASN A 88 -19.27 14.41 -6.70
C ASN A 88 -18.12 13.43 -6.97
N ALA A 89 -18.18 12.27 -6.32
CA ALA A 89 -17.16 11.23 -6.45
C ALA A 89 -16.99 10.73 -7.90
N GLN A 90 -18.05 10.66 -8.70
CA GLN A 90 -17.94 10.24 -10.10
C GLN A 90 -17.14 11.26 -10.93
N THR A 91 -17.42 12.55 -10.76
CA THR A 91 -16.64 13.63 -11.39
C THR A 91 -15.18 13.56 -10.96
N MET A 92 -14.90 13.43 -9.66
CA MET A 92 -13.52 13.30 -9.16
C MET A 92 -12.80 12.12 -9.81
N LEU A 93 -13.42 10.93 -9.84
CA LEU A 93 -12.82 9.73 -10.46
C LEU A 93 -12.57 9.91 -11.95
N ALA A 94 -13.51 10.52 -12.68
CA ALA A 94 -13.36 10.78 -14.11
C ALA A 94 -12.13 11.66 -14.37
N TRP A 95 -11.93 12.70 -13.54
CA TRP A 95 -10.76 13.57 -13.63
C TRP A 95 -9.45 12.89 -13.22
N VAL A 96 -9.43 12.13 -12.12
CA VAL A 96 -8.18 11.44 -11.71
C VAL A 96 -7.72 10.44 -12.78
N LYS A 97 -8.65 9.75 -13.45
CA LYS A 97 -8.32 8.80 -14.51
C LYS A 97 -7.64 9.43 -15.72
N THR A 98 -7.90 10.70 -16.02
CA THR A 98 -7.27 11.40 -17.15
C THR A 98 -5.91 12.00 -16.80
N MET A 99 -5.58 12.09 -15.52
CA MET A 99 -4.26 12.57 -15.10
C MET A 99 -3.19 11.57 -15.54
N THR A 100 -1.95 12.06 -15.69
CA THR A 100 -0.78 11.21 -15.92
C THR A 100 0.29 11.48 -14.86
N TRP A 101 0.95 10.42 -14.41
CA TRP A 101 2.12 10.49 -13.55
C TRP A 101 3.23 9.65 -14.16
N LYS A 102 4.36 10.29 -14.49
CA LYS A 102 5.48 9.64 -15.22
C LYS A 102 5.03 8.91 -16.50
N GLY A 103 4.09 9.50 -17.24
CA GLY A 103 3.55 8.92 -18.47
C GLY A 103 2.52 7.80 -18.26
N LEU A 104 2.16 7.46 -17.02
CA LEU A 104 1.19 6.43 -16.71
C LEU A 104 -0.11 7.03 -16.17
N ASN A 105 -1.25 6.52 -16.63
CA ASN A 105 -2.54 6.83 -16.02
C ASN A 105 -2.70 6.03 -14.71
N PRO A 106 -3.26 6.66 -13.66
CA PRO A 106 -3.49 5.95 -12.41
C PRO A 106 -4.63 4.95 -12.53
N ILE A 107 -4.50 3.84 -11.80
CA ILE A 107 -5.62 2.91 -11.56
C ILE A 107 -6.41 3.44 -10.37
N VAL A 108 -7.63 3.90 -10.61
CA VAL A 108 -8.48 4.52 -9.59
C VAL A 108 -9.80 3.78 -9.46
N LYS A 109 -10.13 3.40 -8.23
CA LYS A 109 -11.40 2.75 -7.88
C LYS A 109 -12.01 3.43 -6.67
N LEU A 110 -13.34 3.61 -6.70
CA LEU A 110 -14.11 4.07 -5.56
C LEU A 110 -14.48 2.89 -4.68
N SER A 111 -14.05 2.93 -3.42
CA SER A 111 -14.52 1.99 -2.41
C SER A 111 -15.64 2.64 -1.61
N LYS A 112 -16.80 1.97 -1.55
CA LYS A 112 -17.91 2.31 -0.63
C LYS A 112 -17.92 1.41 0.61
N LYS A 113 -16.85 0.62 0.80
CA LYS A 113 -16.76 -0.36 1.89
C LYS A 113 -16.67 0.37 3.23
N VAL A 114 -17.56 0.00 4.14
CA VAL A 114 -17.53 0.47 5.53
C VAL A 114 -16.60 -0.45 6.32
N TYR A 115 -15.55 0.12 6.91
CA TYR A 115 -14.60 -0.62 7.74
C TYR A 115 -15.03 -0.56 9.20
N GLN A 116 -15.20 -1.73 9.82
CA GLN A 116 -15.44 -1.81 11.25
C GLN A 116 -14.21 -1.33 12.03
N LYS A 117 -14.45 -0.53 13.07
CA LYS A 117 -13.42 -0.02 13.98
C LYS A 117 -13.22 -0.99 15.14
N GLY A 118 -12.09 -0.87 15.84
CA GLY A 118 -11.79 -1.67 17.04
C GLY A 118 -11.24 -3.07 16.77
N ILE A 119 -11.00 -3.44 15.51
CA ILE A 119 -10.33 -4.70 15.16
C ILE A 119 -8.85 -4.57 15.53
N SER A 120 -8.38 -5.40 16.45
CA SER A 120 -6.97 -5.48 16.84
C SER A 120 -6.60 -6.91 17.19
N LEU A 121 -5.37 -7.29 16.87
CA LEU A 121 -4.78 -8.55 17.32
C LEU A 121 -4.44 -8.47 18.81
N THR A 122 -4.60 -9.60 19.49
CA THR A 122 -4.02 -9.87 20.80
C THR A 122 -2.49 -9.90 20.73
N LYS A 123 -1.83 -9.80 21.89
CA LYS A 123 -0.36 -9.93 21.97
C LYS A 123 0.12 -11.32 21.51
N LYS A 124 -0.66 -12.37 21.77
CA LYS A 124 -0.34 -13.75 21.40
C LYS A 124 -0.34 -13.92 19.88
N GLU A 125 -1.39 -13.45 19.20
CA GLU A 125 -1.47 -13.49 17.73
C GLU A 125 -0.35 -12.67 17.10
N MET A 126 -0.07 -11.48 17.63
CA MET A 126 1.00 -10.63 17.10
C MET A 126 2.38 -11.28 17.22
N LYS A 127 2.62 -12.11 18.26
CA LYS A 127 3.90 -12.82 18.41
C LYS A 127 4.16 -13.80 17.27
N GLU A 128 3.12 -14.47 16.77
CA GLU A 128 3.24 -15.36 15.62
C GLU A 128 3.46 -14.58 14.32
N ILE A 129 2.81 -13.42 14.16
CA ILE A 129 3.05 -12.52 13.03
C ILE A 129 4.48 -11.98 13.05
N GLU A 130 5.01 -11.56 14.20
CA GLU A 130 6.35 -10.98 14.29
C GLU A 130 7.45 -11.98 13.87
N LYS A 131 7.27 -13.28 14.12
CA LYS A 131 8.20 -14.33 13.65
C LYS A 131 8.29 -14.40 12.12
N ARG A 132 7.25 -13.93 11.40
CA ARG A 132 7.20 -13.87 9.93
C ARG A 132 7.80 -12.57 9.38
N LEU A 133 8.20 -11.62 10.23
CA LEU A 133 8.74 -10.32 9.82
C LEU A 133 10.28 -10.34 9.90
N GLU A 134 10.93 -10.50 8.75
CA GLU A 134 12.39 -10.38 8.63
C GLU A 134 12.78 -8.90 8.62
N ARG A 135 13.14 -8.37 9.80
CA ARG A 135 13.60 -6.98 9.93
C ARG A 135 15.07 -6.86 9.55
N ASN A 136 15.39 -5.85 8.75
CA ASN A 136 16.78 -5.58 8.37
C ASN A 136 17.66 -5.30 9.62
N PRO A 137 18.86 -5.90 9.75
CA PRO A 137 19.72 -5.68 10.92
C PRO A 137 20.15 -4.24 11.14
N HIS A 138 20.37 -3.48 10.05
CA HIS A 138 20.80 -2.08 10.11
C HIS A 138 19.61 -1.12 10.18
N LEU A 139 18.47 -1.49 9.58
CA LEU A 139 17.28 -0.64 9.47
C LEU A 139 15.99 -1.36 9.91
N PRO A 140 15.91 -1.91 11.13
CA PRO A 140 14.83 -2.81 11.54
C PRO A 140 13.44 -2.14 11.62
N LYS A 141 13.42 -0.81 11.73
CA LYS A 141 12.21 0.01 11.71
C LYS A 141 11.75 0.33 10.29
N TRP A 142 12.65 0.30 9.32
CA TRP A 142 12.43 0.88 7.99
C TRP A 142 12.41 -0.14 6.85
N ASP A 143 12.93 -1.34 7.08
CA ASP A 143 12.97 -2.40 6.07
C ASP A 143 12.51 -3.71 6.71
N ILE A 144 11.35 -4.17 6.27
CA ILE A 144 10.70 -5.40 6.73
C ILE A 144 10.42 -6.27 5.51
N LEU A 145 11.06 -7.43 5.46
CA LEU A 145 10.79 -8.46 4.47
C LEU A 145 9.80 -9.48 5.04
N ILE A 146 8.86 -9.89 4.22
CA ILE A 146 7.88 -10.93 4.52
C ILE A 146 7.97 -11.97 3.42
N ARG A 147 8.32 -13.20 3.78
CA ARG A 147 8.34 -14.33 2.84
C ARG A 147 7.03 -15.10 2.90
N PRO A 148 6.55 -15.63 1.76
CA PRO A 148 5.39 -16.52 1.76
C PRO A 148 5.73 -17.84 2.48
N SER A 149 4.72 -18.45 3.10
CA SER A 149 4.76 -19.84 3.59
C SER A 149 4.12 -20.82 2.63
#